data_AF-A0A4U0RT55-F1
#
_entry.id   AF-A0A4U0RT55-F1
#
_cell.length_a   1.000
_cell.length_b   1.000
_cell.length_c   1.000
_cell.angle_alpha   90.00
_cell.angle_beta   90.00
_cell.angle_gamma   90.00
#
_symmetry.space_group_name_H-M   'P 1'
#
loop_
_entity.id
_entity.type
_entity.pdbx_description
1 polymer ?
#
loop_
_entity_poly.entity_id
_entity_poly.type
_entity_poly.pdbx_seq_one_letter_code
_entity_poly.pdbx_strand_id
1 'polypeptide(L)'
;MTARVLPTHVLRAEIDALCTGDRDLVEVLEDVARLGARMIIQTAVEAEVEAFLGRARYQRTAATGDGDDAPAVRAGHRNGYSPTTIKSTAGPITVQRPKLRGITEKFASRLFGTHVTRTNALESLVIASFVRGLSVRDVENALADALGPEAALSKSTVSTICQAIRTECATWRERELSGVVLDYLLLDASHFKMHPNAGSEPVLAAGASPPTASRCSSAWPPLPGRAPTRGRTSSPACSSAACAHRCW
;
A
#
# COMPACT_ATOMS: atom_id res chain seq x y z
N MET A 1 20.13 27.74 22.81
CA MET A 1 18.86 26.98 22.64
C MET A 1 18.66 26.73 21.16
N THR A 2 18.79 25.48 20.69
CA THR A 2 18.48 25.12 19.30
C THR A 2 17.00 25.39 19.05
N ALA A 3 16.70 26.25 18.06
CA ALA A 3 15.32 26.54 17.69
C ALA A 3 14.59 25.23 17.36
N ARG A 4 13.39 25.03 17.93
CA ARG A 4 12.57 23.84 17.60
C ARG A 4 11.97 24.04 16.21
N VAL A 5 12.75 23.72 15.17
CA VAL A 5 12.33 23.80 13.76
C VAL A 5 11.29 22.72 13.46
N LEU A 6 10.31 23.01 12.58
CA LEU A 6 9.39 21.99 12.06
C LEU A 6 10.18 21.03 11.14
N PRO A 7 9.95 19.71 11.23
CA PRO A 7 10.57 18.75 10.30
C PRO A 7 10.39 19.13 8.82
N THR A 8 9.24 19.70 8.45
CA THR A 8 8.96 20.16 7.07
C THR A 8 9.93 21.26 6.59
N HIS A 9 10.36 22.17 7.47
CA HIS A 9 11.33 23.21 7.07
C HIS A 9 12.73 22.64 6.84
N VAL A 10 13.12 21.63 7.62
CA VAL A 10 14.39 20.92 7.43
C VAL A 10 14.39 20.21 6.08
N LEU A 11 13.30 19.50 5.76
CA LEU A 11 13.15 18.80 4.49
C LEU A 11 13.19 19.72 3.27
N ARG A 12 12.58 20.91 3.37
CA ARG A 12 12.65 21.91 2.30
C ARG A 12 14.09 22.35 2.05
N ALA A 13 14.83 22.68 3.10
CA ALA A 13 16.23 23.07 2.99
C ALA A 13 17.11 21.94 2.41
N GLU A 14 16.85 20.68 2.77
CA GLU A 14 17.54 19.51 2.19
C GLU A 14 17.27 19.40 0.68
N ILE A 15 16.02 19.56 0.23
CA ILE A 15 15.67 19.52 -1.20
C ILE A 15 16.34 20.66 -1.97
N ASP A 16 16.27 21.88 -1.44
CA ASP A 16 16.88 23.06 -2.08
C ASP A 16 18.39 22.89 -2.26
N ALA A 17 19.07 22.30 -1.26
CA ALA A 17 20.50 22.03 -1.35
C ALA A 17 20.86 21.04 -2.46
N LEU A 18 20.06 19.97 -2.64
CA LEU A 18 20.28 18.99 -3.72
C LEU A 18 20.14 19.60 -5.10
N CYS A 19 19.22 20.55 -5.28
CA CYS A 19 19.00 21.24 -6.55
C CYS A 19 20.13 22.20 -6.93
N THR A 20 21.02 22.55 -6.00
CA THR A 20 22.14 23.49 -6.22
C THR A 20 23.50 22.81 -6.43
N GLY A 21 23.57 21.49 -6.33
CA GLY A 21 24.81 20.73 -6.46
C GLY A 21 25.14 20.28 -7.89
N ASP A 22 26.42 19.96 -8.14
CA ASP A 22 26.94 19.44 -9.41
C ASP A 22 27.02 17.90 -9.38
N ARG A 23 25.88 17.23 -9.17
CA ARG A 23 25.77 15.76 -9.17
C ARG A 23 25.05 15.26 -10.42
N ASP A 24 25.19 13.97 -10.73
CA ASP A 24 24.45 13.35 -11.82
C ASP A 24 22.93 13.53 -11.64
N LEU A 25 22.26 13.92 -12.73
CA LEU A 25 20.85 14.31 -12.69
C LEU A 25 19.93 13.15 -12.33
N VAL A 26 20.28 11.91 -12.70
CA VAL A 26 19.45 10.73 -12.42
C VAL A 26 19.49 10.41 -10.94
N GLU A 27 20.68 10.45 -10.32
CA GLU A 27 20.84 10.27 -8.87
C GLU A 27 20.13 11.38 -8.07
N VAL A 28 20.24 12.63 -8.53
CA VAL A 28 19.56 13.77 -7.89
C VAL A 28 18.04 13.62 -7.98
N LEU A 29 17.50 13.15 -9.11
CA LEU A 29 16.06 13.00 -9.29
C LEU A 29 15.47 12.00 -8.30
N GLU A 30 16.14 10.87 -8.05
CA GLU A 30 15.68 9.88 -7.07
C GLU A 30 15.68 10.44 -5.64
N ASP A 31 16.74 11.15 -5.26
CA ASP A 31 16.85 11.77 -3.94
C ASP A 31 15.81 12.88 -3.74
N VAL A 32 15.59 13.72 -4.76
CA VAL A 32 14.54 14.75 -4.75
C VAL A 32 13.16 14.11 -4.67
N ALA A 33 12.88 13.04 -5.42
CA ALA A 33 11.61 12.33 -5.33
C ALA A 33 11.39 11.74 -3.93
N ARG A 34 12.43 11.13 -3.34
CA ARG A 34 12.38 10.53 -1.99
C ARG A 34 12.14 11.59 -0.91
N LEU A 35 12.87 12.70 -0.95
CA LEU A 35 12.70 13.82 -0.02
C LEU A 35 11.38 14.56 -0.24
N GLY A 36 10.94 14.72 -1.49
CA GLY A 36 9.64 15.30 -1.83
C GLY A 36 8.49 14.46 -1.26
N ALA A 37 8.54 13.14 -1.43
CA ALA A 37 7.59 12.22 -0.81
C ALA A 37 7.62 12.32 0.72
N ARG A 38 8.83 12.35 1.32
CA ARG A 38 9.01 12.55 2.77
C ARG A 38 8.35 13.85 3.24
N MET A 39 8.52 14.93 2.49
CA MET A 39 7.94 16.25 2.80
C MET A 39 6.42 16.25 2.70
N ILE A 40 5.85 15.64 1.66
CA ILE A 40 4.40 15.51 1.48
C ILE A 40 3.80 14.74 2.65
N ILE A 41 4.37 13.57 2.97
CA ILE A 41 3.87 12.72 4.06
C ILE A 41 4.02 13.44 5.41
N GLN A 42 5.18 14.07 5.67
CA GLN A 42 5.41 14.83 6.90
C GLN A 42 4.37 15.96 7.07
N THR A 43 4.11 16.70 5.99
CA THR A 43 3.13 17.80 5.99
C THR A 43 1.73 17.28 6.29
N ALA A 44 1.34 16.18 5.66
CA ALA A 44 0.02 15.60 5.86
C ALA A 44 -0.19 15.10 7.31
N VAL A 45 0.84 14.55 7.94
CA VAL A 45 0.79 14.08 9.34
C VAL A 45 0.72 15.24 10.33
N GLU A 46 1.44 16.34 10.06
CA GLU A 46 1.33 17.56 10.86
C GLU A 46 -0.08 18.18 10.74
N ALA A 47 -0.66 18.16 9.53
CA ALA A 47 -2.02 18.63 9.28
C ALA A 47 -3.07 17.77 10.00
N GLU A 48 -2.91 16.45 10.05
CA GLU A 48 -3.79 15.57 10.85
C GLU A 48 -3.77 15.94 12.33
N VAL A 49 -2.58 16.24 12.87
CA VAL A 49 -2.43 16.62 14.28
C VAL A 49 -3.00 18.01 14.56
N GLU A 50 -2.84 18.94 13.62
CA GLU A 50 -3.46 20.27 13.69
C GLU A 50 -4.98 20.19 13.67
N ALA A 51 -5.57 19.43 12.75
CA ALA A 51 -7.00 19.18 12.69
C ALA A 51 -7.52 18.46 13.95
N PHE A 52 -6.73 17.53 14.50
CA PHE A 52 -7.07 16.86 15.76
C PHE A 52 -7.05 17.81 16.95
N LEU A 53 -6.04 18.67 17.08
CA LEU A 53 -5.98 19.61 18.21
C LEU A 53 -6.88 20.84 18.03
N GLY A 54 -7.32 21.13 16.80
CA GLY A 54 -8.08 22.34 16.46
C GLY A 54 -7.24 23.62 16.51
N ARG A 55 -5.91 23.51 16.44
CA ARG A 55 -5.00 24.66 16.55
C ARG A 55 -3.64 24.45 15.89
N ALA A 56 -3.13 25.51 15.30
CA ALA A 56 -1.81 25.54 14.68
C ALA A 56 -0.69 25.35 15.71
N ARG A 57 0.51 25.07 15.22
CA ARG A 57 1.69 24.92 16.07
C ARG A 57 1.99 26.25 16.79
N TYR A 58 2.16 26.17 18.11
CA TYR A 58 2.35 27.33 19.02
C TYR A 58 1.19 28.31 19.12
N GLN A 59 0.05 28.07 18.46
CA GLN A 59 -1.15 28.88 18.66
C GLN A 59 -1.71 28.66 20.07
N ARG A 60 -1.91 29.77 20.79
CA ARG A 60 -2.52 29.75 22.12
C ARG A 60 -4.01 29.45 21.98
N THR A 61 -4.55 28.65 22.91
CA THR A 61 -5.97 28.27 22.93
C THR A 61 -6.90 29.48 22.90
N ALA A 62 -6.58 30.53 23.68
CA ALA A 62 -7.35 31.77 23.75
C ALA A 62 -7.38 32.63 22.47
N ALA A 63 -6.60 32.28 21.44
CA ALA A 63 -6.58 32.99 20.15
C ALA A 63 -7.47 32.32 19.08
N THR A 64 -8.16 31.24 19.43
CA THR A 64 -9.15 30.58 18.56
C THR A 64 -10.49 31.19 18.93
N GLY A 65 -11.04 32.05 18.08
CA GLY A 65 -12.18 32.91 18.43
C GLY A 65 -13.43 32.12 18.86
N ASP A 66 -14.21 32.73 19.75
CA ASP A 66 -15.49 32.23 20.28
C ASP A 66 -16.64 32.29 19.25
N GLY A 67 -16.38 31.89 17.99
CA GLY A 67 -17.40 31.80 16.95
C GLY A 67 -17.96 30.38 16.85
N ASP A 68 -19.27 30.24 16.61
CA ASP A 68 -19.96 28.94 16.45
C ASP A 68 -19.37 28.05 15.33
N ASP A 69 -18.62 28.64 14.39
CA ASP A 69 -17.92 27.95 13.29
C ASP A 69 -16.43 27.63 13.56
N ALA A 70 -15.89 28.02 14.72
CA ALA A 70 -14.49 27.75 15.05
C ALA A 70 -14.30 26.28 15.47
N PRO A 71 -13.27 25.57 14.96
CA PRO A 71 -13.02 24.19 15.35
C PRO A 71 -12.76 24.09 16.84
N ALA A 72 -13.54 23.26 17.54
CA ALA A 72 -13.40 23.04 18.98
C ALA A 72 -11.96 22.65 19.33
N VAL A 73 -11.28 23.49 20.13
CA VAL A 73 -9.90 23.26 20.54
C VAL A 73 -9.86 22.13 21.55
N ARG A 74 -9.19 21.02 21.18
CA ARG A 74 -9.06 19.85 22.05
C ARG A 74 -7.97 20.04 23.10
N ALA A 75 -8.16 19.43 24.26
CA ALA A 75 -7.14 19.34 25.29
C ALA A 75 -5.91 18.53 24.81
N GLY A 76 -4.73 18.90 25.30
CA GLY A 76 -3.47 18.22 25.01
C GLY A 76 -2.46 19.09 24.26
N HIS A 77 -1.22 18.62 24.18
CA HIS A 77 -0.09 19.32 23.59
C HIS A 77 0.83 18.39 22.80
N ARG A 78 1.56 18.97 21.83
CA ARG A 78 2.60 18.30 21.06
C ARG A 78 3.84 18.11 21.95
N ASN A 79 4.34 16.88 22.06
CA ASN A 79 5.45 16.47 22.94
C ASN A 79 6.59 15.81 22.14
N GLY A 80 7.10 16.54 21.14
CA GLY A 80 8.19 16.07 20.29
C GLY A 80 7.75 15.08 19.21
N TYR A 81 8.71 14.29 18.72
CA TYR A 81 8.55 13.44 17.54
C TYR A 81 9.03 12.01 17.78
N SER A 82 8.53 11.07 16.98
CA SER A 82 9.01 9.70 16.87
C SER A 82 9.38 9.41 15.42
N PRO A 83 10.57 8.89 15.12
CA PRO A 83 10.86 8.42 13.77
C PRO A 83 9.94 7.26 13.40
N THR A 84 9.48 7.22 12.16
CA THR A 84 8.74 6.09 11.59
C THR A 84 9.17 5.92 10.14
N THR A 85 9.64 4.72 9.80
CA THR A 85 10.15 4.41 8.46
C THR A 85 9.09 3.68 7.65
N ILE A 86 8.87 4.16 6.42
CA ILE A 86 7.98 3.58 5.42
C ILE A 86 8.88 2.93 4.35
N LYS A 87 8.73 1.63 4.13
CA LYS A 87 9.41 0.92 3.04
C LYS A 87 8.67 1.17 1.72
N SER A 88 9.36 1.71 0.73
CA SER A 88 8.80 2.04 -0.59
C SER A 88 9.72 1.54 -1.71
N THR A 89 9.22 1.54 -2.95
CA THR A 89 10.04 1.23 -4.14
C THR A 89 11.12 2.27 -4.40
N ALA A 90 10.97 3.49 -3.90
CA ALA A 90 12.00 4.53 -3.96
C ALA A 90 12.91 4.50 -2.71
N GLY A 91 12.98 3.38 -1.99
CA GLY A 91 13.75 3.26 -0.75
C GLY A 91 12.99 3.60 0.54
N PRO A 92 13.67 3.56 1.69
CA PRO A 92 13.07 3.86 2.98
C PRO A 92 12.80 5.38 3.14
N ILE A 93 11.58 5.72 3.53
CA ILE A 93 11.18 7.10 3.82
C ILE A 93 10.92 7.24 5.32
N THR A 94 11.81 7.94 6.03
CA THR A 94 11.70 8.11 7.49
C THR A 94 11.06 9.44 7.86
N VAL A 95 9.81 9.41 8.32
CA VAL A 95 9.08 10.60 8.77
C VAL A 95 9.17 10.78 10.29
N GLN A 96 8.88 12.00 10.75
CA GLN A 96 8.83 12.36 12.17
C GLN A 96 7.37 12.47 12.60
N ARG A 97 6.83 11.41 13.20
CA ARG A 97 5.45 11.38 13.71
C ARG A 97 5.33 12.24 14.98
N PRO A 98 4.45 13.26 15.03
CA PRO A 98 4.27 14.05 16.23
C PRO A 98 3.71 13.21 17.39
N LYS A 99 4.26 13.39 18.58
CA LYS A 99 3.76 12.77 19.82
C LYS A 99 2.78 13.73 20.49
N LEU A 100 1.68 13.22 21.00
CA LEU A 100 0.69 13.99 21.74
C LEU A 100 0.66 13.56 23.20
N ARG A 101 0.43 14.52 24.12
CA ARG A 101 0.32 14.28 25.56
C ARG A 101 -0.84 15.08 26.14
N GLY A 102 -1.52 14.52 27.16
CA GLY A 102 -2.66 15.16 27.81
C GLY A 102 -3.91 15.22 26.93
N ILE A 103 -4.03 14.28 25.98
CA ILE A 103 -5.20 14.13 25.11
C ILE A 103 -6.25 13.27 25.81
N THR A 104 -7.52 13.64 25.67
CA THR A 104 -8.66 12.87 26.22
C THR A 104 -9.01 11.68 25.34
N GLU A 105 -8.87 11.84 24.03
CA GLU A 105 -9.12 10.80 23.02
C GLU A 105 -7.80 10.30 22.42
N LYS A 106 -7.72 9.01 22.06
CA LYS A 106 -6.55 8.45 21.40
C LYS A 106 -6.45 9.00 19.96
N PHE A 107 -5.33 9.61 19.63
CA PHE A 107 -5.03 10.01 18.26
C PHE A 107 -4.54 8.81 17.44
N ALA A 108 -5.27 8.49 16.37
CA ALA A 108 -4.85 7.53 15.35
C ALA A 108 -4.74 8.25 14.00
N SER A 109 -3.55 8.20 13.41
CA SER A 109 -3.29 8.79 12.09
C SER A 109 -4.08 8.04 11.02
N ARG A 110 -4.75 8.78 10.12
CA ARG A 110 -5.47 8.17 8.99
C ARG A 110 -4.48 7.64 7.95
N LEU A 111 -3.35 8.34 7.78
CA LEU A 111 -2.29 7.94 6.86
C LEU A 111 -1.55 6.66 7.27
N PHE A 112 -1.27 6.50 8.57
CA PHE A 112 -0.47 5.37 9.05
C PHE A 112 -1.29 4.21 9.63
N GLY A 113 -2.58 4.43 9.89
CA GLY A 113 -3.38 3.49 10.68
C GLY A 113 -2.64 3.07 11.95
N THR A 114 -2.82 1.81 12.34
CA THR A 114 -2.16 1.26 13.53
C THR A 114 -0.72 0.78 13.24
N HIS A 115 -0.44 0.29 12.03
CA HIS A 115 0.85 -0.36 11.69
C HIS A 115 1.26 -0.28 10.20
N VAL A 116 0.76 0.67 9.40
CA VAL A 116 1.12 0.76 7.97
C VAL A 116 2.52 1.35 7.83
N THR A 117 3.49 0.50 7.46
CA THR A 117 4.91 0.85 7.28
C THR A 117 5.45 0.51 5.89
N ARG A 118 4.57 0.19 4.93
CA ARG A 118 4.94 -0.18 3.57
C ARG A 118 3.91 0.30 2.54
N THR A 119 4.39 0.54 1.32
CA THR A 119 3.54 0.97 0.21
C THR A 119 2.89 -0.20 -0.52
N ASN A 120 1.71 0.03 -1.10
CA ASN A 120 1.00 -0.96 -1.91
C ASN A 120 1.81 -1.41 -3.14
N ALA A 121 2.55 -0.49 -3.76
CA ALA A 121 3.41 -0.81 -4.91
C ALA A 121 4.47 -1.86 -4.54
N LEU A 122 5.12 -1.72 -3.38
CA LEU A 122 6.11 -2.69 -2.90
C LEU A 122 5.48 -4.05 -2.58
N GLU A 123 4.30 -4.07 -1.97
CA GLU A 123 3.56 -5.31 -1.72
C GLU A 123 3.09 -5.99 -3.01
N SER A 124 2.69 -5.21 -4.01
CA SER A 124 2.34 -5.70 -5.35
C SER A 124 3.54 -6.37 -6.04
N LEU A 125 4.76 -5.86 -5.86
CA LEU A 125 5.97 -6.51 -6.37
C LEU A 125 6.21 -7.86 -5.68
N VAL A 126 6.02 -7.95 -4.36
CA VAL A 126 6.10 -9.23 -3.64
C VAL A 126 5.10 -10.25 -4.20
N ILE A 127 3.83 -9.83 -4.34
CA ILE A 127 2.76 -10.67 -4.89
C ILE A 127 3.12 -11.12 -6.31
N ALA A 128 3.52 -10.18 -7.17
CA ALA A 128 3.87 -10.44 -8.56
C ALA A 128 5.05 -11.40 -8.72
N SER A 129 6.06 -11.31 -7.87
CA SER A 129 7.21 -12.23 -7.86
C SER A 129 6.82 -13.60 -7.34
N PHE A 130 6.02 -13.67 -6.27
CA PHE A 130 5.53 -14.93 -5.73
C PHE A 130 4.66 -15.70 -6.75
N VAL A 131 3.74 -15.01 -7.44
CA VAL A 131 2.90 -15.60 -8.50
C VAL A 131 3.74 -16.08 -9.69
N ARG A 132 4.89 -15.46 -9.95
CA ARG A 132 5.86 -15.92 -10.97
C ARG A 132 6.70 -17.13 -10.54
N GLY A 133 6.45 -17.69 -9.37
CA GLY A 133 7.10 -18.91 -8.90
C GLY A 133 8.39 -18.68 -8.10
N LEU A 134 8.71 -17.44 -7.72
CA LEU A 134 9.86 -17.18 -6.85
C LEU A 134 9.56 -17.67 -5.42
N SER A 135 10.55 -18.31 -4.78
CA SER A 135 10.42 -18.68 -3.37
C SER A 135 10.45 -17.42 -2.48
N VAL A 136 9.96 -17.53 -1.24
CA VAL A 136 9.98 -16.40 -0.27
C VAL A 136 11.39 -15.82 -0.12
N ARG A 137 12.43 -16.67 -0.16
CA ARG A 137 13.83 -16.24 -0.08
C ARG A 137 14.28 -15.55 -1.37
N ASP A 138 13.89 -16.06 -2.52
CA ASP A 138 14.25 -15.46 -3.81
C ASP A 138 13.57 -14.09 -3.99
N VAL A 139 12.33 -13.94 -3.52
CA VAL A 139 11.64 -12.65 -3.51
C VAL A 139 12.36 -11.64 -2.60
N GLU A 140 12.77 -12.05 -1.39
CA GLU A 140 13.53 -11.21 -0.48
C GLU A 140 14.85 -10.75 -1.10
N ASN A 141 15.63 -11.68 -1.67
CA ASN A 141 16.89 -11.38 -2.33
C ASN A 141 16.71 -10.46 -3.54
N ALA A 142 15.75 -10.77 -4.43
CA ALA A 142 15.50 -9.95 -5.61
C ALA A 142 15.09 -8.51 -5.26
N LEU A 143 14.34 -8.31 -4.18
CA LEU A 143 14.00 -6.96 -3.70
C LEU A 143 15.20 -6.25 -3.08
N ALA A 144 16.07 -6.96 -2.36
CA ALA A 144 17.31 -6.40 -1.82
C ALA A 144 18.29 -5.98 -2.92
N ASP A 145 18.41 -6.79 -3.98
CA ASP A 145 19.27 -6.50 -5.12
C ASP A 145 18.73 -5.31 -5.94
N ALA A 146 17.41 -5.25 -6.16
CA ALA A 146 16.80 -4.22 -7.01
C ALA A 146 16.59 -2.87 -6.31
N LEU A 147 16.23 -2.87 -5.02
CA LEU A 147 15.83 -1.67 -4.28
C LEU A 147 16.85 -1.25 -3.20
N GLY A 148 17.88 -2.08 -3.00
CA GLY A 148 18.84 -1.96 -1.91
C GLY A 148 18.38 -2.64 -0.61
N PRO A 149 19.33 -3.05 0.25
CA PRO A 149 19.03 -3.78 1.49
C PRO A 149 18.15 -2.97 2.46
N GLU A 150 18.28 -1.64 2.43
CA GLU A 150 17.50 -0.74 3.28
C GLU A 150 16.04 -0.59 2.83
N ALA A 151 15.73 -0.88 1.57
CA ALA A 151 14.36 -0.85 1.05
C ALA A 151 13.69 -2.22 1.11
N ALA A 152 14.49 -3.29 1.16
CA ALA A 152 14.02 -4.67 1.20
C ALA A 152 13.11 -4.96 2.38
N LEU A 153 12.11 -5.80 2.13
CA LEU A 153 11.24 -6.34 3.16
C LEU A 153 11.92 -7.54 3.82
N SER A 154 11.76 -7.68 5.14
CA SER A 154 12.25 -8.87 5.83
C SER A 154 11.58 -10.15 5.32
N LYS A 155 12.27 -11.28 5.40
CA LYS A 155 11.70 -12.62 5.18
C LYS A 155 10.34 -12.83 5.83
N SER A 156 10.20 -12.41 7.08
CA SER A 156 8.94 -12.55 7.84
C SER A 156 7.81 -11.74 7.22
N THR A 157 8.11 -10.55 6.71
CA THR A 157 7.13 -9.68 6.03
C THR A 157 6.72 -10.29 4.70
N VAL A 158 7.68 -10.72 3.88
CA VAL A 158 7.43 -11.40 2.59
C VAL A 158 6.59 -12.66 2.83
N SER A 159 6.96 -13.49 3.80
CA SER A 159 6.20 -14.68 4.18
C SER A 159 4.77 -14.34 4.56
N THR A 160 4.54 -13.30 5.37
CA THR A 160 3.20 -12.87 5.78
C THR A 160 2.33 -12.46 4.59
N ILE A 161 2.90 -11.71 3.63
CA ILE A 161 2.20 -11.33 2.39
C ILE A 161 1.84 -12.59 1.59
N CYS A 162 2.79 -13.49 1.37
CA CYS A 162 2.56 -14.74 0.66
C CYS A 162 1.52 -15.63 1.36
N GLN A 163 1.48 -15.64 2.70
CA GLN A 163 0.46 -16.39 3.45
C GLN A 163 -0.93 -15.77 3.26
N ALA A 164 -1.06 -14.44 3.25
CA ALA A 164 -2.34 -13.79 2.99
C ALA A 164 -2.92 -14.20 1.62
N ILE A 165 -2.08 -14.23 0.57
CA ILE A 165 -2.48 -14.70 -0.77
C ILE A 165 -2.89 -16.18 -0.74
N ARG A 166 -2.13 -17.02 -0.02
CA ARG A 166 -2.48 -18.46 0.12
C ARG A 166 -3.82 -18.64 0.81
N THR A 167 -4.11 -17.88 1.85
CA THR A 167 -5.40 -17.90 2.55
C THR A 167 -6.54 -17.45 1.63
N GLU A 168 -6.33 -16.38 0.84
CA GLU A 168 -7.33 -15.93 -0.14
C GLU A 168 -7.58 -16.99 -1.21
N CYS A 169 -6.53 -17.65 -1.70
CA CYS A 169 -6.64 -18.76 -2.64
C CYS A 169 -7.38 -19.96 -2.02
N ALA A 170 -7.10 -20.31 -0.77
CA ALA A 170 -7.83 -21.37 -0.07
C ALA A 170 -9.33 -21.05 0.06
N THR A 171 -9.64 -19.81 0.47
CA THR A 171 -11.03 -19.32 0.56
C THR A 171 -11.72 -19.38 -0.81
N TRP A 172 -11.02 -18.98 -1.87
CA TRP A 172 -11.54 -19.06 -3.23
C TRP A 172 -11.79 -20.49 -3.71
N ARG A 173 -10.94 -21.45 -3.31
CA ARG A 173 -11.10 -22.88 -3.63
C ARG A 173 -12.29 -23.51 -2.91
N GLU A 174 -12.62 -23.04 -1.71
CA GLU A 174 -13.71 -23.55 -0.88
C GLU A 174 -15.05 -22.82 -1.13
N ARG A 175 -15.08 -21.83 -2.03
CA ARG A 175 -16.29 -21.05 -2.30
C ARG A 175 -17.43 -21.93 -2.80
N GLU A 176 -18.64 -21.62 -2.35
CA GLU A 176 -19.84 -22.31 -2.79
C GLU A 176 -20.15 -22.02 -4.28
N LEU A 177 -20.43 -23.08 -5.04
CA LEU A 177 -20.79 -23.01 -6.46
C LEU A 177 -22.22 -23.48 -6.75
N SER A 178 -23.04 -23.74 -5.71
CA SER A 178 -24.40 -24.30 -5.83
C SER A 178 -25.34 -23.47 -6.71
N GLY A 179 -25.15 -22.15 -6.75
CA GLY A 179 -25.94 -21.22 -7.57
C GLY A 179 -25.42 -21.03 -9.00
N VAL A 180 -24.38 -21.73 -9.41
CA VAL A 180 -23.76 -21.56 -10.73
C VAL A 180 -24.34 -22.59 -11.71
N VAL A 181 -25.10 -22.13 -12.71
CA VAL A 181 -25.55 -22.95 -13.84
C VAL A 181 -24.45 -23.02 -14.88
N LEU A 182 -24.10 -24.23 -15.33
CA LEU A 182 -23.01 -24.49 -16.26
C LEU A 182 -23.54 -25.16 -17.53
N ASP A 183 -23.22 -24.59 -18.68
CA ASP A 183 -23.49 -25.23 -19.98
C ASP A 183 -22.36 -26.21 -20.34
N TYR A 184 -21.13 -25.85 -19.99
CA TYR A 184 -19.92 -26.65 -20.24
C TYR A 184 -18.99 -26.66 -19.04
N LEU A 185 -18.43 -27.83 -18.73
CA LEU A 185 -17.35 -28.04 -17.77
C LEU A 185 -16.17 -28.69 -18.51
N LEU A 186 -15.06 -27.97 -18.58
CA LEU A 186 -13.79 -28.44 -19.11
C LEU A 186 -12.90 -28.85 -17.93
N LEU A 187 -12.32 -30.04 -18.02
CA LEU A 187 -11.37 -30.55 -17.04
C LEU A 187 -10.01 -30.66 -17.72
N ASP A 188 -8.98 -30.17 -17.05
CA ASP A 188 -7.58 -30.28 -17.46
C ASP A 188 -6.74 -30.86 -16.32
N ALA A 189 -5.66 -31.55 -16.68
CA ALA A 189 -4.76 -32.19 -15.74
C ALA A 189 -3.32 -31.97 -16.20
N SER A 190 -2.54 -31.26 -15.38
CA SER A 190 -1.12 -31.01 -15.61
C SER A 190 -0.28 -31.72 -14.55
N HIS A 191 0.77 -32.43 -14.96
CA HIS A 191 1.65 -33.15 -14.04
C HIS A 191 2.90 -32.33 -13.72
N PHE A 192 3.15 -32.10 -12.42
CA PHE A 192 4.32 -31.37 -11.97
C PHE A 192 5.19 -32.24 -11.03
N LYS A 193 6.51 -32.10 -11.15
CA LYS A 193 7.48 -32.65 -10.19
C LYS A 193 7.98 -31.52 -9.30
N MET A 194 7.73 -31.63 -7.99
CA MET A 194 8.03 -30.55 -7.03
C MET A 194 9.51 -30.50 -6.61
N HIS A 195 10.21 -31.63 -6.57
CA HIS A 195 11.64 -31.71 -6.27
C HIS A 195 12.27 -32.96 -6.93
N PRO A 196 13.61 -33.01 -7.06
CA PRO A 196 14.29 -34.20 -7.55
C PRO A 196 13.93 -35.42 -6.70
N ASN A 197 13.51 -36.51 -7.35
CA ASN A 197 13.02 -37.77 -6.75
C ASN A 197 11.59 -37.75 -6.15
N ALA A 198 10.84 -36.64 -6.29
CA ALA A 198 9.41 -36.65 -5.99
C ALA A 198 8.61 -37.43 -7.05
N GLY A 199 7.52 -38.08 -6.63
CA GLY A 199 6.48 -38.52 -7.56
C GLY A 199 5.86 -37.32 -8.27
N SER A 200 5.45 -37.49 -9.53
CA SER A 200 4.72 -36.45 -10.25
C SER A 200 3.31 -36.34 -9.66
N GLU A 201 2.93 -35.16 -9.18
CA GLU A 201 1.59 -34.89 -8.66
C GLU A 201 0.73 -34.24 -9.76
N PRO A 202 -0.48 -34.74 -10.05
CA PRO A 202 -1.40 -34.09 -10.97
C PRO A 202 -2.06 -32.89 -10.32
N VAL A 203 -2.01 -31.75 -10.98
CA VAL A 203 -2.83 -30.58 -10.69
C VAL A 203 -4.02 -30.61 -11.64
N LEU A 204 -5.22 -30.75 -11.06
CA LEU A 204 -6.48 -30.74 -11.79
C LEU A 204 -7.04 -29.32 -11.83
N ALA A 205 -7.38 -28.84 -13.02
CA ALA A 205 -8.05 -27.58 -13.24
C ALA A 205 -9.44 -27.82 -13.85
N ALA A 206 -10.43 -27.04 -13.41
CA ALA A 206 -11.78 -27.08 -13.95
C ALA A 206 -12.17 -25.68 -14.44
N GLY A 207 -12.46 -25.56 -15.73
CA GLY A 207 -12.99 -24.36 -16.36
C GLY A 207 -14.47 -24.54 -16.64
N ALA A 208 -15.30 -23.56 -16.30
CA ALA A 208 -16.74 -23.68 -16.44
C ALA A 208 -17.31 -22.45 -17.17
N SER A 209 -18.19 -22.67 -18.14
CA SER A 209 -18.85 -21.60 -18.89
C SER A 209 -20.32 -21.49 -18.46
N PRO A 210 -20.76 -20.33 -17.93
CA PRO A 210 -22.18 -20.10 -17.68
C PRO A 210 -22.92 -19.91 -19.01
N PRO A 211 -24.26 -20.03 -19.01
CA PRO A 211 -25.06 -19.86 -20.21
C PRO A 211 -24.91 -18.48 -20.84
N THR A 212 -24.89 -18.45 -22.16
CA THR A 212 -24.59 -17.26 -22.99
C THR A 212 -25.51 -16.07 -22.71
N ALA A 213 -26.69 -16.29 -22.12
CA ALA A 213 -27.64 -15.25 -21.72
C ALA A 213 -27.38 -14.61 -20.34
N SER A 214 -26.58 -15.25 -19.47
CA SER A 214 -26.18 -14.69 -18.18
C SER A 214 -24.77 -14.11 -18.26
N ARG A 215 -24.67 -12.78 -18.38
CA ARG A 215 -23.40 -12.07 -18.17
C ARG A 215 -22.87 -12.44 -16.80
N CYS A 216 -21.74 -13.16 -16.76
CA CYS A 216 -21.01 -13.47 -15.55
C CYS A 216 -20.55 -12.15 -14.91
N SER A 217 -21.24 -11.70 -13.86
CA SER A 217 -20.88 -10.51 -13.09
C SER A 217 -19.76 -10.79 -12.08
N SER A 218 -19.17 -11.98 -12.09
CA SER A 218 -18.01 -12.34 -11.26
C SER A 218 -16.71 -11.77 -11.85
N ALA A 219 -16.66 -10.45 -12.04
CA ALA A 219 -15.39 -9.75 -12.03
C ALA A 219 -14.79 -9.86 -10.63
N TRP A 220 -13.46 -9.87 -10.53
CA TRP A 220 -12.77 -9.74 -9.25
C TRP A 220 -13.41 -8.61 -8.43
N PRO A 221 -13.76 -8.82 -7.15
CA PRO A 221 -14.02 -7.67 -6.31
C PRO A 221 -12.76 -6.78 -6.33
N PRO A 222 -12.90 -5.45 -6.47
CA PRO A 222 -11.73 -4.58 -6.40
C PRO A 222 -11.02 -4.83 -5.08
N LEU A 223 -9.69 -4.80 -5.11
CA LEU A 223 -8.84 -4.89 -3.93
C LEU A 223 -9.40 -3.99 -2.80
N PRO A 224 -9.46 -4.46 -1.55
CA PRO A 224 -10.02 -3.68 -0.45
C PRO A 224 -9.26 -2.35 -0.31
N GLY A 225 -9.97 -1.23 -0.52
CA GLY A 225 -9.43 0.14 -0.38
C GLY A 225 -9.81 1.16 -1.46
N ARG A 226 -10.45 0.76 -2.56
CA ARG A 226 -10.96 1.71 -3.59
C ARG A 226 -12.46 1.97 -3.41
N ALA A 227 -12.83 3.18 -2.99
CA ALA A 227 -14.20 3.65 -3.10
C ALA A 227 -14.58 3.85 -4.59
N PRO A 228 -15.78 3.47 -5.04
CA PRO A 228 -16.21 3.68 -6.41
C PRO A 228 -16.46 5.17 -6.67
N THR A 229 -15.68 5.77 -7.57
CA THR A 229 -15.94 7.12 -8.09
C THR A 229 -17.25 7.11 -8.88
N ARG A 230 -18.26 7.84 -8.41
CA ARG A 230 -19.51 8.07 -9.16
C ARG A 230 -19.18 8.88 -10.42
N GLY A 231 -19.30 8.27 -11.60
CA GLY A 231 -19.16 8.97 -12.87
C GLY A 231 -19.42 8.11 -14.09
N ARG A 232 -20.56 8.36 -14.74
CA ARG A 232 -21.00 7.96 -16.09
C ARG A 232 -21.04 6.47 -16.45
N THR A 233 -22.27 5.98 -16.52
CA THR A 233 -22.73 4.88 -17.37
C THR A 233 -22.40 5.17 -18.85
N SER A 234 -21.31 4.60 -19.35
CA SER A 234 -21.17 4.28 -20.77
C SER A 234 -20.40 2.98 -20.87
N SER A 235 -21.14 1.88 -21.11
CA SER A 235 -20.56 0.59 -21.47
C SER A 235 -19.78 0.73 -22.78
N PRO A 236 -18.48 0.42 -22.83
CA PRO A 236 -17.90 -0.03 -24.07
C PRO A 236 -18.34 -1.48 -24.24
N ALA A 237 -19.08 -1.76 -25.32
CA ALA A 237 -19.28 -3.11 -25.79
C ALA A 237 -17.90 -3.73 -26.07
N CYS A 238 -17.41 -4.55 -25.14
CA CYS A 238 -16.18 -5.30 -25.32
C CYS A 238 -16.51 -6.50 -26.20
N SER A 239 -16.13 -6.41 -27.47
CA SER A 239 -16.21 -7.48 -28.46
C SER A 239 -15.52 -8.74 -27.94
N SER A 240 -16.22 -9.87 -28.05
CA SER A 240 -15.99 -11.17 -27.39
C SER A 240 -14.68 -11.89 -27.72
N ALA A 241 -13.84 -11.39 -28.62
CA ALA A 241 -12.59 -12.08 -28.99
C ALA A 241 -11.39 -11.73 -28.08
N ALA A 242 -11.39 -10.57 -27.42
CA ALA A 242 -10.20 -10.09 -26.70
C ALA A 242 -10.06 -10.61 -25.26
N CYS A 243 -11.15 -11.14 -24.67
CA CYS A 243 -11.16 -11.52 -23.25
C CYS A 243 -10.69 -12.97 -22.99
N ALA A 244 -10.71 -13.84 -24.00
CA ALA A 244 -10.37 -15.25 -23.85
C ALA A 244 -8.87 -15.52 -23.60
N HIS A 245 -7.98 -14.56 -23.86
CA HIS A 245 -6.52 -14.74 -23.74
C HIS A 245 -5.89 -14.23 -22.44
N ARG A 246 -6.68 -13.75 -21.46
CA ARG A 246 -6.16 -13.21 -20.19
C ARG A 246 -6.74 -13.89 -18.94
N CYS A 247 -6.80 -15.21 -18.99
CA CYS A 247 -6.97 -16.04 -17.79
C CYS A 247 -5.93 -17.17 -17.84
N TRP A 248 -4.67 -16.78 -17.67
CA TRP A 248 -3.58 -17.63 -17.21
C TRP A 248 -2.81 -16.81 -16.17
#